data_AF-A0A1B6DGM1-F1
#
_entry.id   AF-A0A1B6DGM1-F1
#
_cell.length_a   1.000
_cell.length_b   1.000
_cell.length_c   1.000
_cell.angle_alpha   90.00
_cell.angle_beta   90.00
_cell.angle_gamma   90.00
#
_symmetry.space_group_name_H-M   'P 1'
#
loop_
_entity.id
_entity.type
_entity.pdbx_description
1 polymer ?
#
loop_
_entity_poly.entity_id
_entity_poly.type
_entity_poly.pdbx_seq_one_letter_code
_entity_poly.pdbx_strand_id
1 'polypeptide(L)'
;MNEESLHSGIFTTECCEETNLNILTNVENEDELIDLERIARSFLRERFLRIISHLSDKTCELSMYENTNVKAIYQGCDNLFTKIILKNLECPLGIVSSAVVRINDIIVLKITS
;
A
#
# COMPACT_ATOMS: atom_id res chain seq x y z
N MET A 1 31.51 14.73 25.03
CA MET A 1 30.69 15.97 24.93
C MET A 1 30.44 16.19 23.45
N ASN A 2 29.57 15.38 22.82
CA ASN A 2 28.09 15.46 22.81
C ASN A 2 27.65 16.64 21.92
N GLU A 3 26.70 16.57 20.97
CA GLU A 3 25.72 15.57 20.53
C GLU A 3 25.08 16.09 19.20
N GLU A 4 24.66 15.15 18.35
CA GLU A 4 23.47 15.12 17.47
C GLU A 4 23.06 16.29 16.53
N SER A 5 23.04 16.01 15.22
CA SER A 5 21.77 15.68 14.54
C SER A 5 21.98 15.23 13.10
N LEU A 6 21.57 13.98 12.83
CA LEU A 6 21.36 13.42 11.50
C LEU A 6 20.33 14.27 10.75
N HIS A 7 20.74 14.89 9.65
CA HIS A 7 19.78 15.35 8.65
C HIS A 7 19.40 14.14 7.78
N SER A 8 18.18 13.66 7.99
CA SER A 8 17.51 12.61 7.24
C SER A 8 17.68 12.83 5.73
N GLY A 9 18.18 11.80 5.05
CA GLY A 9 18.47 11.81 3.63
C GLY A 9 17.25 12.16 2.78
N ILE A 10 17.44 13.20 1.98
CA ILE A 10 16.99 13.33 0.59
C ILE A 10 15.52 12.94 0.35
N PHE A 11 14.63 13.84 0.75
CA PHE A 11 13.35 14.00 0.07
C PHE A 11 13.64 14.85 -1.17
N THR A 12 13.99 14.24 -2.31
CA THR A 12 14.02 14.97 -3.58
C THR A 12 12.58 15.26 -3.98
N THR A 13 12.19 16.49 -3.68
CA THR A 13 11.13 17.26 -4.32
C THR A 13 11.33 17.19 -5.84
N GLU A 14 10.43 16.49 -6.52
CA GLU A 14 9.94 16.75 -7.90
C GLU A 14 9.05 15.56 -8.30
N CYS A 15 7.95 15.35 -7.58
CA CYS A 15 6.84 14.61 -8.17
C CYS A 15 6.09 15.61 -9.04
N CYS A 16 6.36 15.52 -10.33
CA CYS A 16 5.92 16.37 -11.44
C CYS A 16 4.57 17.06 -11.23
N GLU A 17 4.54 18.34 -11.62
CA GLU A 17 3.35 19.19 -11.67
C GLU A 17 2.14 18.47 -12.28
N GLU A 18 0.95 18.81 -11.76
CA GLU A 18 -0.35 18.27 -12.13
C GLU A 18 -0.58 18.18 -13.65
N THR A 19 -0.19 17.07 -14.26
CA THR A 19 -0.61 16.78 -15.63
C THR A 19 -2.04 16.25 -15.59
N ASN A 20 -2.95 17.14 -15.99
CA ASN A 20 -4.31 16.86 -16.43
C ASN A 20 -4.43 15.48 -17.09
N LEU A 21 -5.47 14.73 -16.71
CA LEU A 21 -5.83 13.38 -17.16
C LEU A 21 -6.27 13.31 -18.64
N ASN A 22 -5.66 14.10 -19.54
CA ASN A 22 -6.13 14.31 -20.92
C ASN A 22 -5.13 13.92 -22.01
N ILE A 23 -4.08 13.15 -21.70
CA ILE A 23 -3.13 12.63 -22.70
C ILE A 23 -3.42 11.15 -22.93
N LEU A 24 -4.53 10.83 -23.59
CA LEU A 24 -4.79 9.45 -24.08
C LEU A 24 -5.08 9.41 -25.59
N THR A 25 -4.94 10.52 -26.31
CA THR A 25 -5.30 10.56 -27.73
C THR A 25 -4.31 11.40 -28.53
N ASN A 26 -3.06 10.93 -28.70
CA ASN A 26 -2.14 11.21 -29.83
C ASN A 26 -0.66 11.22 -29.39
N VAL A 27 -0.09 10.09 -28.98
CA VAL A 27 1.37 9.95 -28.82
C VAL A 27 1.85 8.96 -29.88
N GLU A 28 2.56 9.46 -30.89
CA GLU A 28 3.09 8.66 -32.01
C GLU A 28 4.51 8.11 -31.72
N ASN A 29 5.10 8.45 -30.56
CA ASN A 29 6.45 8.06 -30.16
C ASN A 29 6.43 7.02 -29.02
N GLU A 30 7.02 5.85 -29.25
CA GLU A 30 7.08 4.76 -28.25
C GLU A 30 7.85 5.15 -26.98
N ASP A 31 8.91 5.96 -27.10
CA ASP A 31 9.72 6.38 -25.95
C ASP A 31 8.95 7.31 -25.00
N GLU A 32 8.17 8.26 -25.54
CA GLU A 32 7.33 9.17 -24.74
C GLU A 32 6.19 8.42 -24.03
N LEU A 33 5.66 7.36 -24.65
CA LEU A 33 4.66 6.48 -24.04
C LEU A 33 5.23 5.71 -22.84
N ILE A 34 6.45 5.18 -22.97
CA ILE A 34 7.11 4.45 -21.87
C ILE A 34 7.35 5.38 -20.67
N ASP A 35 7.80 6.61 -20.92
CA ASP A 35 8.04 7.56 -19.85
C ASP A 35 6.73 8.01 -19.19
N LEU A 36 5.66 8.23 -19.96
CA LEU A 36 4.34 8.52 -19.42
C LEU A 36 3.81 7.37 -18.54
N GLU A 37 3.95 6.11 -19.00
CA GLU A 37 3.56 4.93 -18.22
C GLU A 37 4.34 4.86 -16.89
N ARG A 38 5.65 5.11 -16.94
CA ARG A 38 6.51 5.10 -15.74
C ARG A 38 6.11 6.18 -14.74
N ILE A 39 5.79 7.39 -15.22
CA ILE A 39 5.32 8.50 -14.38
C ILE A 39 3.98 8.14 -13.75
N ALA A 40 3.01 7.70 -14.55
CA ALA A 40 1.68 7.30 -14.06
C ALA A 40 1.76 6.19 -13.02
N ARG A 41 2.59 5.16 -13.27
CA ARG A 41 2.82 4.06 -12.32
C ARG A 41 3.43 4.54 -11.02
N SER A 42 4.41 5.43 -11.09
CA SER A 42 5.10 5.97 -9.91
C SER A 42 4.16 6.83 -9.07
N PHE A 43 3.37 7.69 -9.72
CA PHE A 43 2.36 8.54 -9.08
C PHE A 43 1.29 7.72 -8.35
N LEU A 44 0.74 6.69 -9.00
CA LEU A 44 -0.22 5.79 -8.37
C LEU A 44 0.40 5.00 -7.23
N ARG A 45 1.65 4.54 -7.40
CA ARG A 45 2.37 3.79 -6.37
C ARG A 45 2.63 4.63 -5.13
N GLU A 46 3.07 5.87 -5.29
CA GLU A 46 3.33 6.79 -4.18
C GLU A 46 2.07 7.03 -3.36
N ARG A 47 0.94 7.35 -4.02
CA ARG A 47 -0.33 7.57 -3.35
C ARG A 47 -0.83 6.34 -2.63
N PHE A 48 -0.75 5.18 -3.28
CA PHE A 48 -1.10 3.90 -2.68
C PHE A 48 -0.29 3.62 -1.41
N LEU A 49 1.05 3.76 -1.48
CA LEU A 49 1.93 3.52 -0.34
C LEU A 49 1.68 4.52 0.80
N ARG A 50 1.43 5.79 0.47
CA ARG A 50 1.09 6.81 1.48
C ARG A 50 -0.19 6.44 2.22
N ILE A 51 -1.25 6.06 1.51
CA ILE A 51 -2.52 5.65 2.13
C ILE A 51 -2.32 4.40 2.98
N ILE A 52 -1.70 3.35 2.44
CA ILE A 52 -1.58 2.07 3.14
C ILE A 52 -0.71 2.16 4.40
N SER A 53 0.30 3.04 4.39
CA SER A 53 1.11 3.33 5.57
C SER A 53 0.33 4.07 6.66
N HIS A 54 -0.62 4.92 6.28
CA HIS A 54 -1.43 5.70 7.23
C HIS A 54 -2.53 4.87 7.90
N LEU A 55 -2.87 3.72 7.33
CA LEU A 55 -3.91 2.83 7.84
C LEU A 55 -3.42 1.89 8.95
N SER A 56 -2.16 1.99 9.36
CA SER A 56 -1.61 1.22 10.48
C SER A 56 -2.43 1.40 11.76
N ASP A 57 -2.54 0.31 12.53
CA ASP A 57 -3.28 0.20 13.79
C ASP A 57 -4.80 0.38 13.67
N LYS A 58 -5.37 0.26 12.46
CA LYS A 58 -6.82 0.27 12.24
C LYS A 58 -7.41 -1.13 12.22
N THR A 59 -8.64 -1.25 12.71
CA THR A 59 -9.40 -2.50 12.61
C THR A 59 -9.77 -2.76 11.16
N CYS A 60 -9.55 -3.99 10.73
CA CYS A 60 -9.85 -4.46 9.38
C CYS A 60 -10.65 -5.76 9.40
N GLU A 61 -11.46 -5.92 8.37
CA GLU A 61 -12.22 -7.13 8.06
C GLU A 61 -11.68 -7.68 6.75
N LEU A 62 -11.34 -8.96 6.75
CA LEU A 62 -10.81 -9.66 5.60
C LEU A 62 -11.79 -10.74 5.17
N SER A 63 -12.16 -10.70 3.89
CA SER A 63 -12.86 -11.80 3.25
C SER A 63 -11.85 -12.65 2.49
N MET A 64 -11.70 -13.90 2.93
CA MET A 64 -10.81 -14.90 2.36
C MET A 64 -11.59 -15.93 1.55
N TYR A 65 -10.90 -16.88 0.93
CA TYR A 65 -11.54 -18.02 0.28
C TYR A 65 -12.38 -18.85 1.25
N GLU A 66 -13.26 -19.69 0.69
CA GLU A 66 -14.16 -20.56 1.45
C GLU A 66 -15.16 -19.79 2.34
N ASN A 67 -15.51 -18.56 1.94
CA ASN A 67 -16.44 -17.68 2.67
C ASN A 67 -16.00 -17.40 4.13
N THR A 68 -14.68 -17.40 4.35
CA THR A 68 -14.09 -17.12 5.65
C THR A 68 -13.93 -15.62 5.83
N ASN A 69 -14.69 -15.04 6.76
CA ASN A 69 -14.54 -13.64 7.16
C ASN A 69 -13.84 -13.57 8.51
N VAL A 70 -12.74 -12.83 8.57
CA VAL A 70 -11.91 -12.68 9.77
C VAL A 70 -11.72 -11.21 10.09
N LYS A 71 -11.61 -10.90 11.38
CA LYS A 71 -11.35 -9.54 11.87
C LYS A 71 -9.94 -9.48 12.45
N ALA A 72 -9.26 -8.37 12.22
CA ALA A 72 -7.92 -8.17 12.75
C ALA A 72 -7.58 -6.69 12.87
N ILE A 73 -6.45 -6.38 13.49
CA ILE A 73 -5.85 -5.05 13.47
C ILE A 73 -4.75 -5.06 12.41
N TYR A 74 -4.86 -4.16 11.43
CA TYR A 74 -3.85 -3.99 10.39
C TYR A 74 -2.61 -3.33 10.99
N GLN A 75 -1.44 -3.96 10.83
CA GLN A 75 -0.16 -3.43 11.33
C GLN A 75 0.69 -2.86 10.20
N GLY A 76 0.69 -3.51 9.03
CA GLY A 76 1.49 -3.06 7.90
C GLY A 76 1.55 -4.08 6.79
N CYS A 77 2.40 -3.81 5.81
CA CYS A 77 2.62 -4.66 4.64
C CYS A 77 4.09 -4.65 4.23
N ASP A 78 4.48 -5.58 3.36
CA ASP A 78 5.76 -5.51 2.67
C ASP A 78 5.79 -4.39 1.61
N ASN A 79 6.99 -4.08 1.13
CA ASN A 79 7.23 -3.03 0.13
C ASN A 79 6.53 -3.31 -1.22
N LEU A 80 6.19 -4.57 -1.52
CA LEU A 80 5.53 -4.99 -2.75
C LEU A 80 4.02 -5.23 -2.56
N PHE A 81 3.49 -5.13 -1.34
CA PHE A 81 2.10 -5.45 -1.02
C PHE A 81 1.71 -6.89 -1.44
N THR A 82 2.58 -7.84 -1.16
CA THR A 82 2.33 -9.28 -1.33
C THR A 82 1.92 -9.96 -0.03
N LYS A 83 2.25 -9.35 1.12
CA LYS A 83 1.96 -9.85 2.46
C LYS A 83 1.53 -8.71 3.36
N ILE A 84 0.56 -8.98 4.21
CA ILE A 84 0.12 -8.06 5.25
C ILE A 84 0.36 -8.66 6.62
N ILE A 85 0.67 -7.78 7.57
CA ILE A 85 0.92 -8.11 8.96
C ILE A 85 -0.32 -7.69 9.73
N LEU A 86 -0.88 -8.66 10.45
CA LEU A 86 -2.10 -8.51 11.22
C LEU A 86 -1.84 -8.88 12.68
N LYS A 87 -2.53 -8.18 13.58
CA LYS A 87 -2.54 -8.46 15.02
C LYS A 87 -3.94 -8.85 15.46
N ASN A 88 -4.03 -9.79 16.41
CA ASN A 88 -5.29 -10.29 16.95
C ASN A 88 -6.26 -10.74 15.85
N LEU A 89 -5.78 -11.62 14.96
CA LEU A 89 -6.59 -12.19 13.89
C LEU A 89 -7.61 -13.16 14.52
N GLU A 90 -8.89 -12.80 14.43
CA GLU A 90 -10.02 -13.61 14.88
C GLU A 90 -10.39 -14.62 13.81
N CYS A 91 -10.00 -15.88 14.03
CA CYS A 91 -10.41 -17.01 13.22
C CYS A 91 -11.55 -17.76 13.92
N PRO A 92 -12.38 -18.52 13.17
CA PRO A 92 -13.40 -19.39 13.77
C PRO A 92 -12.84 -20.39 14.79
N LEU A 93 -11.57 -20.77 14.64
CA LEU A 93 -10.87 -21.71 15.52
C LEU A 93 -10.25 -21.03 16.77
N GLY A 94 -10.20 -19.70 16.82
CA GLY A 94 -9.58 -18.96 17.90
C GLY A 94 -8.86 -17.69 17.45
N ILE A 95 -8.22 -17.01 18.40
CA ILE A 95 -7.53 -15.74 18.16
C ILE A 95 -6.03 -16.01 17.98
N VAL A 96 -5.47 -15.54 16.86
CA VAL A 96 -4.04 -15.58 16.58
C VAL A 96 -3.44 -14.21 16.91
N SER A 97 -2.50 -14.16 17.85
CA SER A 97 -1.94 -12.91 18.37
C SER A 97 -1.21 -12.08 17.31
N SER A 98 -0.49 -12.74 16.38
CA SER A 98 0.19 -12.10 15.26
C SER A 98 0.21 -13.05 14.06
N ALA A 99 -0.16 -12.54 12.90
CA ALA A 99 -0.27 -13.32 11.68
C ALA A 99 0.30 -12.54 10.49
N VAL A 100 0.91 -13.27 9.56
CA VAL A 100 1.30 -12.74 8.24
C VAL A 100 0.43 -13.45 7.22
N VAL A 101 -0.42 -12.70 6.52
CA VAL A 101 -1.34 -13.24 5.52
C VAL A 101 -0.86 -12.82 4.14
N ARG A 102 -0.88 -13.74 3.19
CA ARG A 102 -0.55 -13.43 1.80
C ARG A 102 -1.74 -12.70 1.18
N ILE A 103 -1.46 -11.66 0.40
CA ILE A 103 -2.50 -10.91 -0.32
C ILE A 103 -3.29 -11.82 -1.25
N ASN A 104 -2.64 -12.82 -1.85
CA ASN A 104 -3.30 -13.78 -2.73
C ASN A 104 -4.39 -14.61 -2.06
N ASP A 105 -4.38 -14.74 -0.72
CA ASP A 105 -5.39 -15.49 0.05
C ASP A 105 -6.61 -14.60 0.43
N ILE A 106 -6.52 -13.29 0.15
CA ILE A 106 -7.52 -12.27 0.52
C ILE A 106 -8.25 -11.81 -0.75
N ILE A 107 -9.57 -11.84 -0.69
CA ILE A 107 -10.45 -11.36 -1.76
C ILE A 107 -10.77 -9.88 -1.54
N VAL A 108 -11.09 -9.50 -0.30
CA VAL A 108 -11.43 -8.13 0.08
C VAL A 108 -10.76 -7.78 1.40
N LEU A 109 -10.10 -6.62 1.45
CA LEU A 109 -9.61 -5.98 2.66
C LEU A 109 -10.42 -4.72 2.92
N LYS A 110 -11.20 -4.70 4.00
CA LYS A 110 -12.00 -3.54 4.41
C LYS A 110 -11.42 -2.97 5.69
N ILE A 111 -11.00 -1.70 5.66
CA ILE A 111 -10.43 -1.03 6.82
C ILE A 111 -11.47 -0.04 7.35
N THR A 112 -11.74 -0.10 8.65
CA THR A 112 -12.67 0.81 9.32
C THR A 112 -11.88 1.94 9.95
N SER A 113 -12.13 3.17 9.51
CA SER A 113 -11.42 4.38 9.97
C SER A 113 -11.88 4.85 11.34
#